data_AF-A0A9X0PKR9-F1
#
_entry.id   AF-A0A9X0PKR9-F1
#
_cell.length_a   1.000
_cell.length_b   1.000
_cell.length_c   1.000
_cell.angle_alpha   90.00
_cell.angle_beta   90.00
_cell.angle_gamma   90.00
#
_symmetry.space_group_name_H-M   'P 1'
#
loop_
_entity.id
_entity.type
_entity.pdbx_description
1 polymer ?
#
loop_
_entity_poly.entity_id
_entity_poly.type
_entity_poly.pdbx_seq_one_letter_code
_entity_poly.pdbx_strand_id
1 'polypeptide(L)'
;MHKQYHLENSTYPDTHRIYEERLSIAGIHHYRKDAISFCRSREKAIYFDLDAANPYDRNAIRIMGRWKGLWGTKVKILGYVDADTASKIAALGIQNDILPRILKTYVGEDDYVEIMYQIVGPKDGYAQYSPPRITPVSTAKKLMEAGNDVEAVKALLADIDKEEIEAKKSGGGVAARSYKALADFYKKQKSYDEEYAILERFVSQRRARGVNQDKLAERFLKARESRDKRNASKTP
;
A
#
# COMPACT_ATOMS: atom_id res chain seq x y z
N MET A 1 -20.95 -25.09 -5.34
CA MET A 1 -19.93 -24.04 -5.11
C MET A 1 -18.55 -24.66 -4.93
N HIS A 2 -17.51 -24.12 -5.56
CA HIS A 2 -16.11 -24.55 -5.40
C HIS A 2 -15.24 -23.33 -5.08
N LYS A 3 -14.52 -23.34 -3.95
CA LYS A 3 -13.72 -22.21 -3.47
C LYS A 3 -12.40 -22.68 -2.89
N GLN A 4 -11.30 -22.07 -3.31
CA GLN A 4 -9.96 -22.37 -2.78
C GLN A 4 -9.13 -21.10 -2.66
N TYR A 5 -8.31 -21.03 -1.61
CA TYR A 5 -7.27 -20.01 -1.39
C TYR A 5 -5.90 -20.66 -1.56
N HIS A 6 -4.94 -19.92 -2.13
CA HIS A 6 -3.70 -20.51 -2.64
C HIS A 6 -2.41 -19.91 -2.05
N LEU A 7 -2.52 -18.92 -1.16
CA LEU A 7 -1.34 -18.20 -0.66
C LEU A 7 -0.48 -18.97 0.33
N GLU A 8 -1.05 -19.91 1.09
CA GLU A 8 -0.38 -20.56 2.23
C GLU A 8 0.92 -21.28 1.85
N ASN A 9 1.07 -21.71 0.59
CA ASN A 9 2.24 -22.43 0.08
C ASN A 9 2.92 -21.74 -1.11
N SER A 10 2.59 -20.48 -1.39
CA SER A 10 3.16 -19.75 -2.53
C SER A 10 4.26 -18.81 -2.03
N THR A 11 5.49 -18.98 -2.50
CA THR A 11 6.59 -18.03 -2.28
C THR A 11 6.90 -17.27 -3.57
N TYR A 12 7.69 -16.21 -3.45
CA TYR A 12 8.27 -15.47 -4.57
C TYR A 12 9.69 -15.03 -4.19
N PRO A 13 10.56 -14.69 -5.16
CA PRO A 13 11.95 -14.35 -4.86
C PRO A 13 12.06 -13.18 -3.87
N ASP A 14 13.06 -13.21 -2.98
CA ASP A 14 13.30 -12.13 -2.03
C ASP A 14 13.65 -10.79 -2.69
N THR A 15 14.06 -10.82 -3.96
CA THR A 15 14.28 -9.63 -4.80
C THR A 15 12.98 -8.99 -5.30
N HIS A 16 11.84 -9.64 -5.06
CA HIS A 16 10.53 -9.19 -5.53
C HIS A 16 9.66 -8.69 -4.38
N ARG A 17 8.60 -7.96 -4.73
CA ARG A 17 7.53 -7.55 -3.83
C ARG A 17 6.19 -7.50 -4.56
N ILE A 18 5.11 -7.44 -3.79
CA ILE A 18 3.75 -7.33 -4.32
C ILE A 18 3.56 -5.93 -4.91
N TYR A 19 3.26 -5.87 -6.21
CA TYR A 19 2.88 -4.67 -6.95
C TYR A 19 1.38 -4.46 -6.86
N GLU A 20 0.62 -5.53 -7.10
CA GLU A 20 -0.84 -5.56 -6.99
C GLU A 20 -1.28 -6.67 -6.04
N GLU A 21 -2.03 -6.30 -5.00
CA GLU A 21 -2.39 -7.22 -3.92
C GLU A 21 -3.58 -8.11 -4.25
N ARG A 22 -4.46 -7.67 -5.16
CA ARG A 22 -5.70 -8.35 -5.51
C ARG A 22 -6.26 -7.83 -6.84
N LEU A 23 -6.00 -8.56 -7.90
CA LEU A 23 -6.62 -8.35 -9.21
C LEU A 23 -7.55 -9.50 -9.56
N SER A 24 -8.54 -9.21 -10.40
CA SER A 24 -9.35 -10.21 -11.10
C SER A 24 -8.86 -10.32 -12.54
N ILE A 25 -9.02 -11.50 -13.14
CA ILE A 25 -8.67 -11.70 -14.56
C ILE A 25 -9.63 -10.92 -15.46
N ALA A 26 -9.09 -9.99 -16.25
CA ALA A 26 -9.87 -9.22 -17.21
C ALA A 26 -10.34 -10.12 -18.36
N GLY A 27 -11.59 -9.95 -18.78
CA GLY A 27 -12.17 -10.72 -19.90
C GLY A 27 -12.43 -12.20 -19.61
N ILE A 28 -12.37 -12.66 -18.34
CA ILE A 28 -12.54 -14.08 -17.96
C ILE A 28 -13.82 -14.73 -18.50
N HIS A 29 -14.87 -13.95 -18.73
CA HIS A 29 -16.14 -14.43 -19.26
C HIS A 29 -16.02 -14.96 -20.70
N HIS A 30 -15.11 -14.43 -21.53
CA HIS A 30 -14.80 -14.96 -22.85
C HIS A 30 -14.13 -16.34 -22.79
N TYR A 31 -13.51 -16.68 -21.65
CA TYR A 31 -12.79 -17.92 -21.39
C TYR A 31 -13.46 -18.78 -20.31
N ARG A 32 -14.76 -18.55 -20.07
CA ARG A 32 -15.51 -19.11 -18.92
C ARG A 32 -15.35 -20.63 -18.78
N LYS A 33 -15.50 -21.38 -19.88
CA LYS A 33 -15.40 -22.86 -19.87
C LYS A 33 -14.03 -23.33 -19.37
N ASP A 34 -12.97 -22.75 -19.90
CA ASP A 34 -11.59 -23.08 -19.52
C ASP A 34 -11.27 -22.61 -18.10
N ALA A 35 -11.75 -21.42 -17.71
CA ALA A 35 -11.59 -20.90 -16.34
C ALA A 35 -12.30 -21.78 -15.29
N ILE A 36 -13.51 -22.28 -15.57
CA ILE A 36 -14.20 -23.23 -14.69
C ILE A 36 -13.42 -24.54 -14.58
N SER A 37 -12.92 -25.07 -15.70
CA SER A 37 -12.10 -26.29 -15.71
C SER A 37 -10.82 -26.11 -14.88
N PHE A 38 -10.14 -24.96 -15.07
CA PHE A 38 -8.97 -24.58 -14.30
C PHE A 38 -9.28 -24.51 -12.79
N CYS A 39 -10.31 -23.78 -12.38
CA CYS A 39 -10.67 -23.62 -10.97
C CYS A 39 -10.92 -24.96 -10.26
N ARG A 40 -11.59 -25.92 -10.94
CA ARG A 40 -11.93 -27.24 -10.37
C ARG A 40 -10.77 -28.25 -10.38
N SER A 41 -9.67 -27.94 -11.07
CA SER A 41 -8.54 -28.85 -11.25
C SER A 41 -7.52 -28.81 -10.10
N ARG A 42 -6.59 -29.77 -10.10
CA ARG A 42 -5.42 -29.83 -9.20
C ARG A 42 -4.15 -29.38 -9.95
N GLU A 43 -3.07 -29.17 -9.20
CA GLU A 43 -1.74 -28.82 -9.76
C GLU A 43 -1.81 -27.62 -10.73
N LYS A 44 -2.60 -26.64 -10.34
CA LYS A 44 -2.89 -25.48 -11.17
C LYS A 44 -1.93 -24.34 -10.90
N ALA A 45 -1.52 -23.66 -11.96
CA ALA A 45 -0.68 -22.48 -11.93
C ALA A 45 -1.12 -21.50 -13.01
N ILE A 46 -0.85 -20.22 -12.81
CA ILE A 46 -0.98 -19.20 -13.86
C ILE A 46 0.40 -18.65 -14.20
N TYR A 47 0.55 -18.13 -15.41
CA TYR A 47 1.74 -17.42 -15.86
C TYR A 47 1.36 -16.33 -16.86
N PHE A 48 2.25 -15.37 -17.06
CA PHE A 48 2.06 -14.28 -18.01
C PHE A 48 2.64 -14.64 -19.38
N ASP A 49 1.97 -14.19 -20.43
CA ASP A 49 2.44 -14.28 -21.81
C ASP A 49 2.17 -12.95 -22.52
N LEU A 50 3.19 -12.34 -23.10
CA LEU A 50 3.05 -11.03 -23.74
C LEU A 50 2.28 -11.16 -25.06
N ASP A 51 1.40 -10.21 -25.33
CA ASP A 51 0.56 -10.20 -26.53
C ASP A 51 0.73 -8.89 -27.30
N ALA A 52 1.95 -8.63 -27.77
CA ALA A 52 2.28 -7.40 -28.50
C ALA A 52 1.51 -7.24 -29.82
N ALA A 53 0.93 -8.34 -30.34
CA ALA A 53 0.12 -8.35 -31.55
C ALA A 53 -1.38 -8.12 -31.27
N ASN A 54 -1.77 -7.89 -30.00
CA ASN A 54 -3.16 -7.66 -29.65
C ASN A 54 -3.68 -6.38 -30.33
N PRO A 55 -4.82 -6.44 -31.05
CA PRO A 55 -5.31 -5.31 -31.83
C PRO A 55 -5.88 -4.17 -30.97
N TYR A 56 -6.14 -4.41 -29.68
CA TYR A 56 -6.76 -3.43 -28.78
C TYR A 56 -5.74 -2.79 -27.83
N ASP A 57 -4.74 -3.54 -27.38
CA ASP A 57 -3.72 -3.07 -26.44
C ASP A 57 -2.35 -3.70 -26.74
N ARG A 58 -1.43 -2.90 -27.28
CA ARG A 58 -0.04 -3.31 -27.54
C ARG A 58 0.74 -3.76 -26.29
N ASN A 59 0.27 -3.38 -25.10
CA ASN A 59 0.84 -3.78 -23.82
C ASN A 59 0.15 -5.02 -23.23
N ALA A 60 -0.78 -5.65 -23.94
CA ALA A 60 -1.59 -6.74 -23.42
C ALA A 60 -0.72 -7.88 -22.86
N ILE A 61 -1.08 -8.31 -21.64
CA ILE A 61 -0.45 -9.44 -20.95
C ILE A 61 -1.52 -10.50 -20.75
N ARG A 62 -1.41 -11.60 -21.49
CA ARG A 62 -2.28 -12.78 -21.36
C ARG A 62 -2.00 -13.47 -20.04
N ILE A 63 -3.06 -13.92 -19.38
CA ILE A 63 -2.99 -14.80 -18.23
C ILE A 63 -3.26 -16.22 -18.71
N MET A 64 -2.22 -17.03 -18.69
CA MET A 64 -2.27 -18.42 -19.11
C MET A 64 -2.46 -19.32 -17.89
N GLY A 65 -3.43 -20.21 -17.95
CA GLY A 65 -3.65 -21.26 -16.96
C GLY A 65 -2.98 -22.56 -17.37
N ARG A 66 -2.26 -23.18 -16.45
CA ARG A 66 -1.72 -24.54 -16.56
C ARG A 66 -2.34 -25.42 -15.49
N TRP A 67 -2.85 -26.61 -15.84
CA TRP A 67 -3.39 -27.54 -14.85
C TRP A 67 -3.35 -29.00 -15.29
N LYS A 68 -3.48 -29.92 -14.32
CA LYS A 68 -3.58 -31.35 -14.61
C LYS A 68 -4.97 -31.71 -15.14
N GLY A 69 -5.01 -32.23 -16.36
CA GLY A 69 -6.19 -32.86 -16.97
C GLY A 69 -6.11 -34.40 -16.94
N LEU A 70 -7.17 -35.03 -17.43
CA LEU A 70 -7.26 -36.50 -17.51
C LEU A 70 -6.20 -37.10 -18.46
N TRP A 71 -5.87 -36.40 -19.54
CA TRP A 71 -4.91 -36.80 -20.55
C TRP A 71 -3.71 -35.85 -20.60
N GLY A 72 -3.07 -35.64 -19.44
CA GLY A 72 -1.88 -34.80 -19.33
C GLY A 72 -2.16 -33.35 -18.91
N THR A 73 -1.17 -32.48 -19.11
CA THR A 73 -1.21 -31.07 -18.68
C THR A 73 -1.94 -30.23 -19.72
N LYS A 74 -2.92 -29.44 -19.28
CA LYS A 74 -3.61 -28.46 -20.12
C LYS A 74 -3.00 -27.07 -19.93
N VAL A 75 -2.97 -26.32 -21.03
CA VAL A 75 -2.51 -24.93 -21.09
C VAL A 75 -3.51 -24.13 -21.91
N LYS A 76 -4.14 -23.10 -21.32
CA LYS A 76 -5.17 -22.27 -21.98
C LYS A 76 -5.11 -20.82 -21.52
N ILE A 77 -5.57 -19.91 -22.36
CA ILE A 77 -5.81 -18.51 -21.99
C ILE A 77 -6.99 -18.48 -21.00
N LEU A 78 -6.83 -17.75 -19.89
CA LEU A 78 -7.89 -17.49 -18.92
C LEU A 78 -8.43 -16.06 -19.01
N GLY A 79 -7.68 -15.16 -19.65
CA GLY A 79 -8.00 -13.75 -19.84
C GLY A 79 -6.73 -12.92 -19.85
N TYR A 80 -6.81 -11.70 -19.36
CA TYR A 80 -5.72 -10.71 -19.40
C TYR A 80 -5.51 -10.03 -18.05
N VAL A 81 -4.33 -9.42 -17.90
CA VAL A 81 -4.13 -8.32 -16.96
C VAL A 81 -4.97 -7.13 -17.46
N ASP A 82 -5.57 -6.34 -16.55
CA ASP A 82 -6.32 -5.16 -16.97
C ASP A 82 -5.39 -4.12 -17.64
N ALA A 83 -5.94 -3.35 -18.57
CA ALA A 83 -5.15 -2.46 -19.43
C ALA A 83 -4.37 -1.38 -18.66
N ASP A 84 -4.92 -0.88 -17.53
CA ASP A 84 -4.24 0.13 -16.71
C ASP A 84 -3.00 -0.48 -16.03
N THR A 85 -3.17 -1.64 -15.41
CA THR A 85 -2.06 -2.39 -14.82
C THR A 85 -1.02 -2.80 -15.86
N ALA A 86 -1.45 -3.32 -17.01
CA ALA A 86 -0.56 -3.70 -18.11
C ALA A 86 0.25 -2.50 -18.65
N SER A 87 -0.40 -1.34 -18.79
CA SER A 87 0.25 -0.09 -19.20
C SER A 87 1.30 0.38 -18.18
N LYS A 88 1.01 0.33 -16.88
CA LYS A 88 1.98 0.66 -15.82
C LYS A 88 3.20 -0.25 -15.85
N ILE A 89 2.99 -1.56 -15.98
CA ILE A 89 4.07 -2.55 -16.09
C ILE A 89 4.92 -2.27 -17.33
N ALA A 90 4.29 -1.98 -18.46
CA ALA A 90 4.98 -1.66 -19.70
C ALA A 90 5.79 -0.37 -19.63
N ALA A 91 5.26 0.67 -18.97
CA ALA A 91 5.96 1.95 -18.77
C ALA A 91 7.26 1.79 -17.95
N LEU A 92 7.32 0.77 -17.09
CA LEU A 92 8.52 0.44 -16.31
C LEU A 92 9.48 -0.50 -17.04
N GLY A 93 9.08 -1.10 -18.16
CA GLY A 93 9.91 -2.05 -18.90
C GLY A 93 10.16 -3.38 -18.18
N ILE A 94 9.30 -3.77 -17.23
CA ILE A 94 9.47 -4.96 -16.37
C ILE A 94 8.57 -6.14 -16.77
N GLN A 95 8.02 -6.16 -17.99
CA GLN A 95 7.02 -7.15 -18.40
C GLN A 95 7.53 -8.60 -18.28
N ASN A 96 8.84 -8.81 -18.40
CA ASN A 96 9.47 -10.13 -18.30
C ASN A 96 9.90 -10.50 -16.87
N ASP A 97 9.82 -9.56 -15.92
CA ASP A 97 10.30 -9.72 -14.55
C ASP A 97 9.16 -9.80 -13.53
N ILE A 98 7.91 -9.82 -14.00
CA ILE A 98 6.73 -9.98 -13.14
C ILE A 98 6.27 -11.44 -13.10
N LEU A 99 5.74 -11.84 -11.94
CA LEU A 99 5.16 -13.16 -11.74
C LEU A 99 3.72 -13.03 -11.21
N PRO A 100 2.79 -13.86 -11.66
CA PRO A 100 1.48 -13.95 -11.04
C PRO A 100 1.49 -14.93 -9.86
N ARG A 101 0.77 -14.59 -8.79
CA ARG A 101 0.46 -15.54 -7.70
C ARG A 101 -1.04 -15.68 -7.54
N ILE A 102 -1.55 -16.90 -7.60
CA ILE A 102 -2.98 -17.14 -7.39
C ILE A 102 -3.32 -16.82 -5.94
N LEU A 103 -4.35 -16.00 -5.75
CA LEU A 103 -4.90 -15.66 -4.43
C LEU A 103 -6.08 -16.58 -4.12
N LYS A 104 -7.03 -16.67 -5.05
CA LYS A 104 -8.32 -17.34 -4.88
C LYS A 104 -8.82 -17.86 -6.22
N THR A 105 -9.43 -19.04 -6.20
CA THR A 105 -10.26 -19.56 -7.30
C THR A 105 -11.66 -19.85 -6.78
N TYR A 106 -12.67 -19.44 -7.53
CA TYR A 106 -14.06 -19.59 -7.15
C TYR A 106 -14.94 -19.95 -8.36
N VAL A 107 -15.84 -20.92 -8.15
CA VAL A 107 -16.95 -21.24 -9.04
C VAL A 107 -18.23 -21.24 -8.21
N GLY A 108 -19.09 -20.28 -8.51
CA GLY A 108 -20.40 -20.10 -7.87
C GLY A 108 -21.51 -20.85 -8.59
N GLU A 109 -22.74 -20.39 -8.36
CA GLU A 109 -23.92 -20.75 -9.14
C GLU A 109 -23.90 -20.06 -10.51
N ASP A 110 -24.74 -20.50 -11.44
CA ASP A 110 -24.86 -19.97 -12.81
C ASP A 110 -23.52 -19.84 -13.55
N ASP A 111 -22.61 -20.79 -13.30
CA ASP A 111 -21.26 -20.82 -13.86
C ASP A 111 -20.45 -19.52 -13.65
N TYR A 112 -20.80 -18.74 -12.61
CA TYR A 112 -20.00 -17.60 -12.19
C TYR A 112 -18.60 -18.09 -11.80
N VAL A 113 -17.58 -17.49 -12.40
CA VAL A 113 -16.18 -17.86 -12.19
C VAL A 113 -15.37 -16.63 -11.82
N GLU A 114 -14.54 -16.77 -10.79
CA GLU A 114 -13.63 -15.73 -10.34
C GLU A 114 -12.26 -16.35 -10.04
N ILE A 115 -11.23 -15.73 -10.60
CA ILE A 115 -9.84 -16.03 -10.28
C ILE A 115 -9.21 -14.71 -9.86
N MET A 116 -8.79 -14.66 -8.60
CA MET A 116 -8.02 -13.53 -8.09
C MET A 116 -6.54 -13.88 -8.02
N TYR A 117 -5.69 -12.91 -8.33
CA TYR A 117 -4.25 -13.06 -8.31
C TYR A 117 -3.54 -11.80 -7.83
N GLN A 118 -2.27 -11.95 -7.52
CA GLN A 118 -1.32 -10.88 -7.24
C GLN A 118 -0.36 -10.75 -8.41
N ILE A 119 0.14 -9.53 -8.62
CA ILE A 119 1.34 -9.30 -9.43
C ILE A 119 2.48 -9.06 -8.46
N VAL A 120 3.54 -9.86 -8.56
CA VAL A 120 4.81 -9.60 -7.90
C VAL A 120 5.84 -9.19 -8.95
N GLY A 121 6.73 -8.26 -8.61
CA GLY A 121 7.77 -7.76 -9.49
C GLY A 121 9.00 -7.29 -8.71
N PRO A 122 10.06 -6.82 -9.39
CA PRO A 122 11.32 -6.45 -8.75
C PRO A 122 11.16 -5.32 -7.72
N LYS A 123 11.87 -5.37 -6.60
CA LYS A 123 11.81 -4.32 -5.55
C LYS A 123 12.25 -2.96 -6.07
N ASP A 124 13.28 -2.91 -6.92
CA ASP A 124 13.93 -1.67 -7.35
C ASP A 124 13.02 -0.78 -8.21
N GLY A 125 12.07 -1.37 -8.95
CA GLY A 125 11.08 -0.64 -9.76
C GLY A 125 9.83 -0.17 -9.00
N TYR A 126 9.61 -0.64 -7.76
CA TYR A 126 8.32 -0.45 -7.10
C TYR A 126 8.01 1.00 -6.77
N ALA A 127 9.03 1.81 -6.42
CA ALA A 127 8.83 3.22 -6.12
C ALA A 127 8.34 4.02 -7.35
N GLN A 128 8.61 3.54 -8.56
CA GLN A 128 8.09 4.14 -9.79
C GLN A 128 6.68 3.60 -10.09
N TYR A 129 6.42 2.32 -9.79
CA TYR A 129 5.09 1.69 -9.94
C TYR A 129 4.04 2.29 -9.00
N SER A 130 4.36 2.37 -7.72
CA SER A 130 3.50 2.92 -6.67
C SER A 130 4.26 4.04 -5.97
N PRO A 131 4.26 5.24 -6.58
CA PRO A 131 5.01 6.36 -6.03
C PRO A 131 4.52 6.66 -4.61
N PRO A 132 5.45 6.89 -3.67
CA PRO A 132 5.08 7.22 -2.31
C PRO A 132 4.15 8.44 -2.33
N ARG A 133 3.01 8.32 -1.64
CA ARG A 133 2.06 9.43 -1.53
C ARG A 133 2.78 10.66 -0.99
N ILE A 134 2.69 11.77 -1.71
CA ILE A 134 3.15 13.06 -1.22
C ILE A 134 2.22 13.46 -0.09
N THR A 135 2.70 13.28 1.13
CA THR A 135 2.06 13.69 2.37
C THR A 135 2.83 14.87 2.96
N PRO A 136 2.19 15.72 3.77
CA PRO A 136 2.87 16.80 4.47
C PRO A 136 4.08 16.32 5.28
N VAL A 137 4.00 15.13 5.88
CA VAL A 137 5.15 14.48 6.55
C VAL A 137 6.28 14.14 5.59
N SER A 138 5.99 13.56 4.42
CA SER A 138 7.04 13.27 3.43
C SER A 138 7.65 14.54 2.82
N THR A 139 6.84 15.59 2.64
CA THR A 139 7.31 16.90 2.17
C THR A 139 8.21 17.56 3.22
N ALA A 140 7.78 17.56 4.48
CA ALA A 140 8.55 18.09 5.58
C ALA A 140 9.88 17.35 5.77
N LYS A 141 9.88 16.01 5.62
CA LYS A 141 11.11 15.22 5.66
C LYS A 141 12.11 15.67 4.59
N LYS A 142 11.67 15.84 3.34
CA LYS A 142 12.53 16.34 2.25
C LYS A 142 13.04 17.76 2.51
N LEU A 143 12.20 18.64 3.06
CA LEU A 143 12.58 20.00 3.42
C LEU A 143 13.64 20.01 4.53
N MET A 144 13.49 19.18 5.57
CA MET A 144 14.48 19.03 6.64
C MET A 144 15.80 18.45 6.10
N GLU A 145 15.75 17.46 5.20
CA GLU A 145 16.94 16.91 4.53
C GLU A 145 17.69 17.97 3.69
N ALA A 146 16.94 18.93 3.13
CA ALA A 146 17.49 20.06 2.40
C ALA A 146 17.90 21.26 3.29
N GLY A 147 17.80 21.14 4.62
CA GLY A 147 18.10 22.21 5.58
C GLY A 147 17.02 23.30 5.69
N ASN A 148 15.86 23.13 5.04
CA ASN A 148 14.74 24.06 5.03
C ASN A 148 13.76 23.77 6.19
N ASP A 149 14.29 23.76 7.41
CA ASP A 149 13.53 23.40 8.62
C ASP A 149 12.29 24.29 8.84
N VAL A 150 12.39 25.59 8.54
CA VAL A 150 11.28 26.55 8.69
C VAL A 150 10.09 26.17 7.81
N GLU A 151 10.33 25.88 6.53
CA GLU A 151 9.27 25.48 5.61
C GLU A 151 8.73 24.08 5.94
N ALA A 152 9.59 23.19 6.47
CA ALA A 152 9.15 21.88 6.94
C ALA A 152 8.16 21.99 8.10
N VAL A 153 8.47 22.81 9.10
CA VAL A 153 7.60 23.07 10.25
C VAL A 153 6.30 23.73 9.80
N LYS A 154 6.38 24.73 8.91
CA LYS A 154 5.20 25.41 8.36
C LYS A 154 4.27 24.46 7.62
N ALA A 155 4.81 23.53 6.82
CA ALA A 155 4.03 22.53 6.11
C ALA A 155 3.28 21.58 7.07
N LEU A 156 3.94 21.15 8.15
CA LEU A 156 3.33 20.28 9.16
C LEU A 156 2.27 21.01 9.98
N LEU A 157 2.50 22.26 10.36
CA LEU A 157 1.52 23.08 11.07
C LEU A 157 0.28 23.34 10.22
N ALA A 158 0.45 23.69 8.94
CA ALA A 158 -0.67 23.90 8.03
C ALA A 158 -1.53 22.64 7.83
N ASP A 159 -0.90 21.46 7.82
CA ASP A 159 -1.63 20.18 7.78
C ASP A 159 -2.43 19.93 9.06
N ILE A 160 -1.82 20.19 10.23
CA ILE A 160 -2.50 20.10 11.52
C ILE A 160 -3.70 21.05 11.58
N ASP A 161 -3.53 22.31 11.18
CA ASP A 161 -4.60 23.30 11.18
C ASP A 161 -5.78 22.84 10.31
N LYS A 162 -5.47 22.30 9.12
CA LYS A 162 -6.49 21.77 8.20
C LYS A 162 -7.23 20.57 8.80
N GLU A 163 -6.49 19.61 9.38
CA GLU A 163 -7.06 18.41 9.96
C GLU A 163 -7.94 18.72 11.18
N GLU A 164 -7.52 19.65 12.04
CA GLU A 164 -8.33 20.12 13.18
C GLU A 164 -9.66 20.76 12.72
N ILE A 165 -9.62 21.58 11.66
CA ILE A 165 -10.82 22.19 11.06
C ILE A 165 -11.76 21.12 10.52
N GLU A 166 -11.23 20.14 9.77
CA GLU A 166 -12.02 19.05 9.18
C GLU A 166 -12.61 18.11 10.25
N ALA A 167 -11.83 17.76 11.27
CA ALA A 167 -12.29 16.96 12.41
C ALA A 167 -13.41 17.66 13.16
N LYS A 168 -13.29 18.98 13.40
CA LYS A 168 -14.36 19.77 14.04
C LYS A 168 -15.63 19.82 13.20
N LYS A 169 -15.52 19.97 11.88
CA LYS A 169 -16.67 19.99 10.95
C LYS A 169 -17.37 18.64 10.86
N SER A 170 -16.62 17.56 10.81
CA SER A 170 -17.14 16.19 10.65
C SER A 170 -17.55 15.53 11.96
N GLY A 171 -17.19 16.11 13.12
CA GLY A 171 -17.26 15.45 14.41
C GLY A 171 -16.28 14.28 14.56
N GLY A 172 -15.32 14.15 13.63
CA GLY A 172 -14.23 13.18 13.67
C GLY A 172 -13.17 13.53 14.70
N GLY A 173 -12.07 12.78 14.69
CA GLY A 173 -10.91 13.08 15.52
C GLY A 173 -9.64 13.22 14.67
N VAL A 174 -8.65 13.93 15.19
CA VAL A 174 -7.38 14.20 14.51
C VAL A 174 -6.45 12.98 14.56
N ALA A 175 -5.67 12.77 13.51
CA ALA A 175 -4.62 11.77 13.44
C ALA A 175 -3.32 12.27 14.07
N ALA A 176 -2.50 11.34 14.55
CA ALA A 176 -1.24 11.66 15.23
C ALA A 176 -0.07 12.01 14.27
N ARG A 177 -0.25 11.92 12.95
CA ARG A 177 0.87 11.86 11.98
C ARG A 177 1.75 13.11 12.00
N SER A 178 1.16 14.27 11.75
CA SER A 178 1.90 15.54 11.64
C SER A 178 2.34 16.07 13.02
N TYR A 179 1.52 15.88 14.06
CA TYR A 179 1.92 16.15 15.44
C TYR A 179 3.15 15.34 15.86
N LYS A 180 3.17 14.03 15.57
CA LYS A 180 4.31 13.18 15.90
C LYS A 180 5.57 13.61 15.14
N ALA A 181 5.45 13.96 13.86
CA ALA A 181 6.58 14.42 13.06
C ALA A 181 7.20 15.71 13.64
N LEU A 182 6.37 16.70 14.03
CA LEU A 182 6.84 17.91 14.70
C LEU A 182 7.46 17.61 16.07
N ALA A 183 6.83 16.75 16.88
CA ALA A 183 7.36 16.39 18.20
C ALA A 183 8.73 15.68 18.07
N ASP A 184 8.90 14.77 17.11
CA ASP A 184 10.18 14.13 16.81
C ASP A 184 11.24 15.16 16.38
N PHE A 185 10.86 16.12 15.54
CA PHE A 185 11.74 17.21 15.11
C PHE A 185 12.18 18.10 16.29
N TYR A 186 11.25 18.61 17.09
CA TYR A 186 11.57 19.46 18.24
C TYR A 186 12.42 18.74 19.29
N LYS A 187 12.13 17.46 19.54
CA LYS A 187 12.96 16.64 20.43
C LYS A 187 14.40 16.53 19.93
N LYS A 188 14.60 16.34 18.61
CA LYS A 188 15.94 16.26 18.00
C LYS A 188 16.71 17.59 18.16
N GLN A 189 16.01 18.72 18.05
CA GLN A 189 16.57 20.06 18.26
C GLN A 189 16.74 20.43 19.74
N LYS A 190 16.31 19.58 20.68
CA LYS A 190 16.22 19.88 22.13
C LYS A 190 15.34 21.10 22.43
N SER A 191 14.35 21.34 21.58
CA SER A 191 13.29 22.35 21.70
C SER A 191 12.15 21.80 22.55
N TYR A 192 12.40 21.68 23.87
CA TYR A 192 11.47 21.00 24.79
C TYR A 192 10.15 21.74 25.00
N ASP A 193 10.16 23.07 24.90
CA ASP A 193 8.95 23.89 25.07
C ASP A 193 8.02 23.70 23.85
N GLU A 194 8.59 23.67 22.65
CA GLU A 194 7.89 23.44 21.39
C GLU A 194 7.39 21.99 21.27
N GLU A 195 8.20 21.01 21.70
CA GLU A 195 7.78 19.62 21.82
C GLU A 195 6.58 19.49 22.77
N TYR A 196 6.63 20.13 23.93
CA TYR A 196 5.52 20.11 24.88
C TYR A 196 4.27 20.75 24.28
N ALA A 197 4.39 21.93 23.68
CA ALA A 197 3.27 22.69 23.12
C ALA A 197 2.54 21.91 22.02
N ILE A 198 3.25 21.24 21.12
CA ILE A 198 2.61 20.46 20.04
C ILE A 198 1.92 19.20 20.57
N LEU A 199 2.49 18.56 21.61
CA LEU A 199 1.87 17.41 22.27
C LEU A 199 0.63 17.82 23.08
N GLU A 200 0.68 18.97 23.76
CA GLU A 200 -0.47 19.56 24.46
C GLU A 200 -1.61 19.89 23.49
N ARG A 201 -1.26 20.51 22.36
CA ARG A 201 -2.21 20.80 21.28
C ARG A 201 -2.89 19.53 20.77
N PHE A 202 -2.17 18.41 20.64
CA PHE A 202 -2.76 17.14 20.21
C PHE A 202 -3.72 16.54 21.25
N VAL A 203 -3.33 16.48 22.52
CA VAL A 203 -4.15 15.83 23.57
C VAL A 203 -5.41 16.62 23.92
N SER A 204 -5.46 17.93 23.61
CA SER A 204 -6.65 18.76 23.75
C SER A 204 -7.69 18.55 22.64
N GLN A 205 -7.34 17.89 21.53
CA GLN A 205 -8.28 17.57 20.45
C GLN A 205 -9.05 16.27 20.71
N ARG A 206 -10.20 16.14 20.06
CA ARG A 206 -10.83 14.82 19.87
C ARG A 206 -9.89 13.99 18.99
N ARG A 207 -9.45 12.83 19.50
CA ARG A 207 -8.47 11.96 18.81
C ARG A 207 -9.16 10.91 17.94
N ALA A 208 -8.60 10.65 16.76
CA ALA A 208 -8.99 9.47 15.98
C ALA A 208 -8.65 8.18 16.73
N ARG A 209 -9.33 7.07 16.42
CA ARG A 209 -9.00 5.76 17.00
C ARG A 209 -7.65 5.26 16.45
N GLY A 210 -6.76 4.80 17.33
CA GLY A 210 -5.53 4.11 16.93
C GLY A 210 -4.44 4.12 18.02
N VAL A 211 -3.56 3.11 17.94
CA VAL A 211 -2.47 2.89 18.91
C VAL A 211 -1.45 4.04 18.95
N ASN A 212 -1.24 4.74 17.83
CA ASN A 212 -0.28 5.84 17.77
C ASN A 212 -0.77 7.08 18.54
N GLN A 213 -2.08 7.24 18.68
CA GLN A 213 -2.72 8.34 19.39
C GLN A 213 -2.56 8.18 20.90
N ASP A 214 -2.59 6.95 21.40
CA ASP A 214 -2.34 6.64 22.81
C ASP A 214 -0.87 6.86 23.17
N LYS A 215 0.06 6.38 22.33
CA LYS A 215 1.50 6.60 22.51
C LYS A 215 1.88 8.08 22.53
N LEU A 216 1.23 8.91 21.72
CA LEU A 216 1.51 10.34 21.69
C LEU A 216 0.99 11.06 22.95
N ALA A 217 -0.13 10.59 23.53
CA ALA A 217 -0.63 11.08 24.81
C ALA A 217 0.27 10.65 26.00
N GLU A 218 0.81 9.43 25.99
CA GLU A 218 1.82 9.02 26.98
C GLU A 218 3.10 9.86 26.87
N ARG A 219 3.50 10.19 25.63
CA ARG A 219 4.66 11.05 25.38
C ARG A 219 4.48 12.45 25.96
N PHE A 220 3.27 13.01 25.91
CA PHE A 220 2.96 14.32 26.51
C PHE A 220 3.35 14.38 27.99
N LEU A 221 3.01 13.34 28.78
CA LEU A 221 3.37 13.28 30.20
C LEU A 221 4.89 13.30 30.42
N LYS A 222 5.64 12.54 29.61
CA LYS A 222 7.12 12.49 29.68
C LYS A 222 7.78 13.80 29.21
N ALA A 223 7.19 14.45 28.21
CA ALA A 223 7.67 15.73 27.70
C ALA A 223 7.54 16.83 28.76
N ARG A 224 6.44 16.83 29.53
CA ARG A 224 6.24 17.74 30.67
C ARG A 224 7.38 17.64 31.68
N GLU A 225 7.69 16.42 32.14
CA GLU A 225 8.78 16.20 33.09
C GLU A 225 10.14 16.66 32.55
N SER A 226 10.39 16.42 31.27
CA SER A 226 11.66 16.81 30.62
C SER A 226 11.81 18.33 30.54
N ARG A 227 10.72 19.04 30.20
CA ARG A 227 10.66 20.50 30.19
C ARG A 227 10.87 21.08 31.58
N ASP A 228 10.16 20.55 32.58
CA ASP A 228 10.21 21.06 33.95
C ASP A 228 11.59 20.84 34.59
N LYS A 229 12.24 19.68 34.36
CA LYS A 229 13.63 19.42 34.78
C LYS A 229 14.61 20.41 34.17
N ARG A 230 14.48 20.71 32.86
CA ARG A 230 15.32 21.71 32.19
C ARG A 230 15.11 23.09 32.79
N ASN A 231 13.87 23.50 33.04
CA ASN A 231 13.57 24.81 33.60
C ASN A 231 14.12 24.93 35.03
N ALA A 232 13.99 23.88 35.85
CA ALA A 232 14.60 23.83 37.18
C ALA A 232 16.13 23.93 37.15
N SER A 233 16.80 23.34 36.14
CA SER A 233 18.26 23.45 35.96
C SER A 233 18.75 24.80 35.45
N LYS A 234 17.84 25.69 34.99
CA LYS A 234 18.15 27.04 34.49
C LYS A 234 17.93 28.13 35.54
N THR A 235 17.28 27.82 36.66
CA THR A 235 17.10 28.76 37.77
C THR A 235 18.34 28.67 38.66
N PRO A 236 19.16 29.74 38.78
CA PRO A 236 20.34 29.76 39.62
C PRO A 236 20.02 29.64 41.12
#